data_AF-A0A0R2MJL7-F1
#
_entry.id   AF-A0A0R2MJL7-F1
#
_cell.length_a   1.000
_cell.length_b   1.000
_cell.length_c   1.000
_cell.angle_alpha   90.00
_cell.angle_beta   90.00
_cell.angle_gamma   90.00
#
_symmetry.space_group_name_H-M   'P 1'
#
loop_
_entity.id
_entity.type
_entity.pdbx_description
1 polymer ?
#
loop_
_entity_poly.entity_id
_entity_poly.type
_entity_poly.pdbx_seq_one_letter_code
_entity_poly.pdbx_strand_id
1 'polypeptide(L)'
;MENKIDIEMLSTFYRELNELLGTPAMLKFYQFYRGTQITLPVHLYDRKRVKAGLRAQYNGHNSNELAQKYGYSQRWVNNQVRHDK
;
A
#
# COMPACT_ATOMS: atom_id res chain seq x y z
N MET A 1 -9.23 22.37 -20.28
CA MET A 1 -7.76 22.39 -20.46
C MET A 1 -7.28 20.96 -20.62
N GLU A 2 -7.52 20.36 -21.80
CA GLU A 2 -6.80 19.13 -22.18
C GLU A 2 -5.47 19.56 -22.80
N ASN A 3 -4.58 20.08 -21.95
CA ASN A 3 -3.21 20.27 -22.39
C ASN A 3 -2.62 18.87 -22.52
N LYS A 4 -2.33 18.44 -23.76
CA LYS A 4 -1.49 17.27 -24.01
C LYS A 4 -0.20 17.50 -23.26
N ILE A 5 0.03 16.68 -22.24
CA ILE A 5 1.26 16.75 -21.45
C ILE A 5 2.38 16.28 -22.35
N ASP A 6 3.46 17.06 -22.37
CA ASP A 6 4.69 16.65 -23.01
C ASP A 6 5.39 15.62 -22.13
N ILE A 7 5.10 14.35 -22.39
CA ILE A 7 5.65 13.21 -21.65
C ILE A 7 7.17 13.15 -21.81
N GLU A 8 7.70 13.61 -22.96
CA GLU A 8 9.14 13.58 -23.24
C GLU A 8 9.93 14.60 -22.42
N MET A 9 9.26 15.60 -21.87
CA MET A 9 9.87 16.61 -21.01
C MET A 9 9.62 16.36 -19.52
N LEU A 10 8.91 15.29 -19.16
CA LEU A 10 8.76 14.89 -17.75
C LEU A 10 10.11 14.45 -17.19
N SER A 11 10.40 14.88 -15.97
CA SER A 11 11.50 14.34 -15.16
C SER A 11 11.38 12.82 -15.05
N THR A 12 12.49 12.12 -14.89
CA THR A 12 12.55 10.64 -14.83
C THR A 12 11.50 10.05 -13.90
N PHE A 13 11.37 10.56 -12.67
CA PHE A 13 10.38 10.08 -11.69
C PHE A 13 8.93 10.16 -12.22
N TYR A 14 8.52 11.30 -12.76
CA TYR A 14 7.15 11.46 -13.29
C TYR A 14 6.93 10.70 -14.59
N ARG A 15 7.97 10.40 -15.36
CA ARG A 15 7.88 9.53 -16.53
C ARG A 15 7.63 8.08 -16.12
N GLU A 16 8.43 7.55 -15.20
CA GLU A 16 8.22 6.20 -14.64
C GLU A 16 6.85 6.08 -13.96
N LEU A 17 6.44 7.11 -13.21
CA LEU A 17 5.13 7.15 -12.57
C LEU A 17 3.98 7.21 -13.61
N ASN A 18 4.18 7.93 -14.71
CA ASN A 18 3.22 7.99 -15.82
C ASN A 18 3.14 6.65 -16.57
N GLU A 19 4.26 5.95 -16.78
CA GLU A 19 4.27 4.60 -17.37
C GLU A 19 3.57 3.58 -16.46
N LEU A 20 3.77 3.70 -15.14
CA LEU A 20 3.16 2.80 -14.16
C LEU A 20 1.66 3.03 -13.98
N LEU A 21 1.20 4.29 -13.92
CA LEU A 21 -0.16 4.65 -13.48
C LEU A 21 -1.01 5.32 -14.56
N GLY A 22 -0.41 5.72 -15.68
CA GLY A 22 -1.04 6.55 -16.71
C GLY A 22 -1.11 8.03 -16.34
N THR A 23 -1.30 8.87 -17.36
CA THR A 23 -1.28 10.33 -17.23
C THR A 23 -2.30 10.91 -16.26
N PRO A 24 -3.58 10.45 -16.23
CA PRO A 24 -4.55 11.02 -15.30
C PRO A 24 -4.18 10.80 -13.82
N ALA A 25 -3.68 9.61 -13.49
CA ALA A 25 -3.29 9.27 -12.13
C ALA A 25 -1.99 9.98 -11.71
N MET A 26 -1.00 10.05 -12.61
CA MET A 26 0.24 10.79 -12.39
C MET A 26 -0.02 12.28 -12.11
N LEU A 27 -0.90 12.92 -12.88
CA LEU A 27 -1.28 14.31 -12.64
C LEU A 27 -1.98 14.51 -11.29
N LYS A 28 -2.88 13.61 -10.93
CA LYS A 28 -3.54 13.64 -9.63
C LYS A 28 -2.49 13.54 -8.53
N PHE A 29 -1.55 12.61 -8.63
CA PHE A 29 -0.45 12.47 -7.68
C PHE A 29 0.39 13.76 -7.58
N TYR A 30 0.79 14.34 -8.71
CA TYR A 30 1.54 15.61 -8.74
C TYR A 30 0.76 16.74 -8.04
N GLN A 31 -0.54 16.88 -8.33
CA GLN A 31 -1.37 17.92 -7.73
C GLN A 31 -1.43 17.81 -6.20
N PHE A 32 -1.55 16.60 -5.66
CA PHE A 32 -1.67 16.38 -4.22
C PHE A 32 -0.33 16.42 -3.48
N TYR A 33 0.76 16.00 -4.10
CA TYR A 33 2.01 15.72 -3.39
C TYR A 33 3.22 16.56 -3.83
N ARG A 34 3.10 17.41 -4.87
CA ARG A 34 4.23 18.25 -5.29
C ARG A 34 4.78 19.09 -4.14
N GLY A 35 6.11 19.13 -4.01
CA GLY A 35 6.79 19.86 -2.93
C GLY A 35 6.78 19.17 -1.57
N THR A 36 6.20 17.95 -1.46
CA THR A 36 6.23 17.16 -0.23
C THR A 36 7.32 16.09 -0.28
N GLN A 37 7.93 15.80 0.87
CA GLN A 37 8.79 14.62 1.04
C GLN A 37 7.93 13.46 1.53
N ILE A 38 7.79 12.42 0.71
CA ILE A 38 7.00 11.23 1.05
C ILE A 38 7.94 10.09 1.41
N THR A 39 7.68 9.43 2.54
CA THR A 39 8.29 8.14 2.88
C THR A 39 7.21 7.07 2.79
N LEU A 40 7.37 6.13 1.85
CA LEU A 40 6.42 5.04 1.66
C LEU A 40 6.65 3.92 2.67
N PRO A 41 5.62 3.44 3.38
CA PRO A 41 5.73 2.27 4.24
C PRO A 41 6.06 1.00 3.45
N VAL A 42 6.91 0.14 4.01
CA VAL A 42 7.24 -1.19 3.43
C VAL A 42 6.02 -2.12 3.45
N HIS A 43 5.17 -2.00 4.46
CA HIS A 43 3.96 -2.81 4.59
C HIS A 43 2.76 -2.08 4.01
N LEU A 44 2.09 -2.71 3.06
CA LEU A 44 0.86 -2.19 2.44
C LEU A 44 -0.27 -2.00 3.45
N TYR A 45 -0.40 -2.91 4.42
CA TYR A 45 -1.49 -2.90 5.40
C TYR A 45 -1.02 -2.36 6.75
N ASP A 46 -1.82 -1.46 7.34
CA ASP A 46 -1.56 -0.95 8.68
C ASP A 46 -1.64 -2.06 9.75
N ARG A 47 -0.59 -2.16 10.56
CA ARG A 47 -0.45 -3.21 11.58
C ARG A 47 -1.57 -3.19 12.62
N LYS A 48 -2.03 -2.00 13.05
CA LYS A 48 -3.07 -1.87 14.07
C LYS A 48 -4.43 -2.28 13.51
N ARG A 49 -4.75 -1.86 12.28
CA ARG A 49 -5.98 -2.24 11.57
C ARG A 49 -6.04 -3.75 11.30
N VAL A 50 -4.93 -4.34 10.85
CA VAL A 50 -4.84 -5.79 10.66
C VAL A 50 -5.01 -6.54 11.97
N LYS A 51 -4.38 -6.09 13.06
CA LYS A 51 -4.60 -6.67 14.40
C LYS A 51 -6.09 -6.68 14.78
N ALA A 52 -6.77 -5.56 14.62
CA ALA A 52 -8.19 -5.44 14.97
C ALA A 52 -9.08 -6.37 14.13
N GLY A 53 -8.80 -6.53 12.84
CA GLY A 53 -9.60 -7.36 11.92
C GLY A 53 -9.24 -8.85 11.89
N LEU A 54 -8.11 -9.25 12.48
CA LEU A 54 -7.59 -10.63 12.41
C LEU A 54 -8.51 -11.65 13.09
N ARG A 55 -9.10 -11.29 14.24
CA ARG A 55 -9.98 -12.20 15.01
C ARG A 55 -11.26 -12.57 14.27
N ALA A 56 -11.89 -11.59 13.64
CA ALA A 56 -13.11 -11.80 12.87
C ALA A 56 -12.91 -12.73 11.66
N GLN A 57 -11.67 -12.82 11.17
CA GLN A 57 -11.31 -13.63 10.01
C GLN A 57 -10.60 -14.93 10.38
N TYR A 58 -10.22 -15.11 11.64
CA TYR A 58 -9.50 -16.30 12.07
C TYR A 58 -10.46 -17.46 12.30
N ASN A 59 -10.24 -18.58 11.61
CA ASN A 59 -11.10 -19.76 11.67
C ASN A 59 -10.49 -20.93 12.47
N GLY A 60 -9.39 -20.70 13.20
CA GLY A 60 -8.67 -21.74 13.95
C GLY A 60 -7.47 -22.34 13.20
N HIS A 61 -7.45 -22.28 11.86
CA HIS A 61 -6.44 -22.95 11.05
C HIS A 61 -5.84 -22.09 9.93
N ASN A 62 -6.42 -20.93 9.61
CA ASN A 62 -6.02 -20.08 8.49
C ASN A 62 -4.92 -19.03 8.78
N SER A 63 -4.06 -19.25 9.79
CA SER A 63 -3.00 -18.28 10.12
C SER A 63 -2.03 -18.02 8.96
N ASN A 64 -1.77 -19.03 8.12
CA ASN A 64 -0.86 -18.90 6.97
C ASN A 64 -1.48 -18.03 5.86
N GLU A 65 -2.75 -18.27 5.55
CA GLU A 65 -3.50 -17.47 4.56
C GLU A 65 -3.59 -16.01 4.98
N LEU A 66 -3.87 -15.75 6.26
CA LEU A 66 -3.92 -14.39 6.81
C LEU A 66 -2.55 -13.71 6.79
N ALA A 67 -1.48 -14.46 7.06
CA ALA A 67 -0.11 -13.96 6.97
C ALA A 67 0.24 -13.54 5.54
N GLN A 68 -0.06 -14.38 4.55
CA GLN A 68 0.17 -14.09 3.14
C GLN A 68 -0.68 -12.91 2.66
N LYS A 69 -1.97 -12.89 3.02
CA LYS A 69 -2.91 -11.81 2.64
C LYS A 69 -2.45 -10.44 3.12
N TYR A 70 -1.99 -10.36 4.37
CA TYR A 70 -1.63 -9.08 4.99
C TYR A 70 -0.13 -8.74 4.93
N GLY A 71 0.70 -9.62 4.37
CA GLY A 71 2.14 -9.40 4.26
C GLY A 71 2.86 -9.41 5.62
N TYR A 72 2.41 -10.25 6.56
CA TYR A 72 3.03 -10.45 7.87
C TYR A 72 3.53 -11.89 8.01
N SER A 73 4.40 -12.15 8.99
CA SER A 73 4.83 -13.52 9.28
C SER A 73 3.72 -14.32 9.95
N GLN A 74 3.66 -15.63 9.68
CA GLN A 74 2.72 -16.54 10.35
C GLN A 74 2.89 -16.53 11.87
N ARG A 75 4.14 -16.39 12.36
CA ARG A 75 4.45 -16.20 13.78
C ARG A 75 3.76 -14.96 14.35
N TRP A 76 3.81 -13.83 13.63
CA TRP A 76 3.15 -12.59 14.07
C TRP A 76 1.64 -12.77 14.16
N VAL A 77 1.02 -13.36 13.13
CA VAL A 77 -0.43 -13.65 13.10
C VAL A 77 -0.84 -14.55 14.27
N ASN A 78 -0.12 -15.65 14.49
CA ASN A 78 -0.36 -16.55 15.61
C ASN A 78 -0.28 -15.83 16.96
N ASN A 79 0.69 -14.92 17.13
CA ASN A 79 0.80 -14.12 18.34
C ASN A 79 -0.39 -13.18 18.52
N GLN A 80 -0.83 -12.49 17.46
CA GLN A 80 -1.97 -11.56 17.54
C GLN A 80 -3.27 -12.25 17.91
N VAL A 81 -3.50 -13.45 17.37
CA VAL A 81 -4.71 -14.24 17.66
C VAL A 81 -4.67 -14.80 19.09
N ARG A 82 -3.48 -15.17 19.61
CA ARG A 82 -3.31 -15.76 20.96
C ARG A 82 -3.30 -14.74 22.11
N HIS A 83 -2.68 -13.56 21.93
CA HIS A 83 -2.36 -12.61 23.02
C HIS A 83 -3.47 -11.65 23.43
N ASP A 84 -4.65 -11.77 22.85
CA ASP A 84 -5.72 -10.78 23.04
C ASP A 84 -6.83 -11.37 23.97
N LYS A 85 -6.50 -12.48 24.68
CA LYS A 85 -7.28 -13.10 25.78
C LYS A 85 -7.06 -12.34 27.08
#